data_AF-A0A1Q9ALL7-F1
#
_entry.id   AF-A0A1Q9ALL7-F1
#
_cell.length_a   1.000
_cell.length_b   1.000
_cell.length_c   1.000
_cell.angle_alpha   90.00
_cell.angle_beta   90.00
_cell.angle_gamma   90.00
#
_symmetry.space_group_name_H-M   'P 1'
#
loop_
_entity.id
_entity.type
_entity.pdbx_description
1 polymer ?
#
loop_
_entity_poly.entity_id
_entity_poly.type
_entity_poly.pdbx_seq_one_letter_code
_entity_poly.pdbx_strand_id
1 'polypeptide(L)' 'MLPEHVDLCQRVYDNARAARGLESDAMNPVAALVLTLYRHGVHEESELLRRTLMALDESS' A
#
# COMPACT_ATOMS: atom_id res chain seq x y z
N MET A 1 -11.33 -15.53 7.33
CA MET A 1 -11.49 -14.63 6.17
C MET A 1 -11.35 -13.22 6.70
N LEU A 2 -10.37 -12.49 6.19
CA LEU A 2 -10.27 -11.06 6.47
C LEU A 2 -11.39 -10.35 5.70
N PRO A 3 -11.83 -9.18 6.15
CA PRO A 3 -12.74 -8.35 5.36
C PRO A 3 -12.13 -8.04 3.98
N GLU A 4 -12.95 -7.93 2.93
CA GLU A 4 -12.47 -7.70 1.54
C GLU A 4 -11.52 -6.50 1.41
N HIS A 5 -11.75 -5.45 2.20
CA HIS A 5 -10.90 -4.26 2.24
C HIS A 5 -9.52 -4.52 2.85
N VAL A 6 -9.43 -5.43 3.82
CA VAL A 6 -8.16 -5.81 4.44
C VAL A 6 -7.35 -6.68 3.49
N ASP A 7 -7.99 -7.63 2.80
CA ASP A 7 -7.33 -8.45 1.77
C ASP A 7 -6.79 -7.58 0.62
N LEU A 8 -7.56 -6.58 0.18
CA LEU A 8 -7.09 -5.61 -0.81
C LEU A 8 -5.87 -4.82 -0.32
N CYS A 9 -5.95 -4.22 0.87
CA CYS A 9 -4.85 -3.44 1.43
C CYS A 9 -3.59 -4.30 1.62
N GLN A 10 -3.76 -5.56 2.03
CA GLN A 10 -2.64 -6.49 2.20
C GLN A 10 -1.95 -6.81 0.87
N ARG A 11 -2.71 -7.12 -0.19
CA ARG A 11 -2.13 -7.36 -1.53
C ARG A 11 -1.36 -6.16 -2.06
N VAL A 12 -1.90 -4.95 -1.88
CA VAL A 12 -1.21 -3.72 -2.31
C VAL A 12 0.06 -3.50 -1.49
N TYR A 13 0.01 -3.71 -0.18
CA TYR A 13 1.18 -3.62 0.68
C TYR A 13 2.29 -4.58 0.25
N ASP A 14 1.96 -5.86 0.02
CA ASP A 14 2.92 -6.88 -0.38
C ASP A 14 3.58 -6.55 -1.73
N ASN A 15 2.77 -6.09 -2.70
CA ASN A 15 3.27 -5.67 -4.01
C ASN A 15 4.16 -4.42 -3.93
N ALA A 16 3.75 -3.40 -3.16
CA ALA A 16 4.53 -2.18 -2.98
C ALA A 16 5.85 -2.46 -2.26
N ARG A 17 5.82 -3.35 -1.26
CA ARG A 17 7.00 -3.82 -0.53
C ARG A 17 7.97 -4.56 -1.45
N ALA A 18 7.47 -5.51 -2.23
CA ALA A 18 8.27 -6.28 -3.19
C ALA A 18 8.92 -5.39 -4.26
N ALA A 19 8.17 -4.40 -4.77
CA ALA A 19 8.68 -3.45 -5.77
C ALA A 19 9.84 -2.58 -5.26
N ARG A 20 9.93 -2.38 -3.93
CA ARG A 20 10.95 -1.53 -3.29
C ARG A 20 12.01 -2.29 -2.50
N GLY A 21 11.91 -3.61 -2.42
CA GLY A 21 12.85 -4.44 -1.65
C GLY A 21 12.86 -4.12 -0.15
N LEU A 22 11.72 -3.68 0.40
CA LEU A 22 11.64 -3.30 1.82
C LEU A 22 11.48 -4.54 2.69
N GLU A 23 12.42 -4.81 3.59
CA GLU A 23 12.42 -6.06 4.38
C GLU A 23 11.71 -5.96 5.75
N SER A 24 11.40 -4.76 6.27
CA SER A 24 10.87 -4.62 7.64
C SER A 24 9.42 -4.16 7.71
N ASP A 25 8.60 -4.87 8.47
CA ASP A 25 7.17 -4.59 8.70
C ASP A 25 6.90 -3.59 9.84
N ALA A 26 7.87 -3.35 10.72
CA ALA A 26 7.61 -2.70 12.01
C ALA A 26 7.47 -1.15 11.95
N MET A 27 7.89 -0.52 10.85
CA MET A 27 7.94 0.95 10.69
C MET A 27 7.65 1.36 9.23
N ASN A 28 6.93 0.54 8.47
CA ASN A 28 6.89 0.71 7.02
C ASN A 28 5.88 1.80 6.60
N PRO A 29 6.33 2.96 6.05
CA PRO A 29 5.44 4.04 5.58
C PRO A 29 4.43 3.54 4.54
N VAL A 30 4.74 2.44 3.84
CA VAL A 30 3.86 1.77 2.89
C VAL A 30 2.50 1.40 3.50
N ALA A 31 2.46 0.80 4.69
CA ALA A 31 1.20 0.36 5.30
C ALA A 31 0.30 1.56 5.65
N ALA A 32 0.90 2.62 6.21
CA ALA A 32 0.20 3.85 6.51
C ALA A 32 -0.31 4.54 5.23
N LEU A 33 0.48 4.56 4.16
CA LEU A 33 0.12 5.13 2.87
C LEU A 33 -1.06 4.37 2.22
N VAL A 34 -1.01 3.04 2.19
CA VAL A 34 -2.08 2.20 1.64
C VAL A 34 -3.40 2.45 2.38
N LEU A 35 -3.38 2.43 3.71
CA LEU A 35 -4.57 2.69 4.53
C LEU A 35 -5.10 4.12 4.35
N THR A 36 -4.20 5.10 4.20
CA THR A 36 -4.57 6.50 3.97
C THR A 36 -5.27 6.65 2.61
N LEU A 37 -4.67 6.14 1.54
CA LEU A 37 -5.23 6.19 0.19
C LEU A 37 -6.58 5.45 0.10
N TYR A 38 -6.70 4.30 0.77
CA TYR A 38 -7.95 3.58 0.87
C TYR A 38 -9.04 4.41 1.57
N ARG A 39 -8.73 5.06 2.70
CA ARG A 39 -9.65 5.97 3.41
C ARG A 39 -10.04 7.21 2.60
N HIS A 40 -9.21 7.63 1.65
CA HIS A 40 -9.51 8.71 0.71
C HIS A 40 -10.36 8.29 -0.49
N GLY A 41 -10.84 7.04 -0.53
CA GLY A 41 -11.76 6.55 -1.56
C GLY A 41 -11.09 5.85 -2.73
N VAL A 42 -9.79 5.53 -2.64
CA VAL A 42 -9.08 4.75 -3.66
C VAL A 42 -9.26 3.26 -3.34
N HIS A 43 -10.27 2.64 -3.94
CA HIS A 43 -10.63 1.24 -3.69
C HIS A 43 -10.24 0.28 -4.82
N GLU A 44 -9.76 0.79 -5.96
CA GLU A 44 -9.28 -0.04 -7.06
C GLU A 44 -7.82 -0.42 -6.81
N GLU A 45 -7.49 -1.71 -6.94
CA GLU A 45 -6.20 -2.28 -6.55
C GLU A 45 -5.02 -1.66 -7.32
N SER A 46 -5.18 -1.51 -8.64
CA SER A 46 -4.14 -1.02 -9.54
C SER A 46 -3.83 0.46 -9.27
N GLU A 47 -4.86 1.27 -9.09
CA GLU A 47 -4.75 2.69 -8.75
C GLU A 47 -4.20 2.90 -7.34
N LEU A 48 -4.62 2.06 -6.38
CA LEU A 48 -4.12 2.09 -5.00
C LEU A 48 -2.62 1.78 -4.97
N LEU A 49 -2.19 0.74 -5.70
CA LEU A 49 -0.77 0.39 -5.86
C LEU A 49 0.02 1.50 -6.56
N ARG A 50 -0.49 2.04 -7.67
CA ARG A 50 0.16 3.11 -8.43
C ARG A 50 0.41 4.33 -7.55
N ARG A 51 -0.61 4.81 -6.83
CA ARG A 51 -0.49 5.97 -5.92
C ARG A 51 0.44 5.70 -4.75
N THR A 52 0.41 4.48 -4.20
CA THR A 52 1.32 4.07 -3.13
C THR A 52 2.77 4.14 -3.62
N LEU A 53 3.06 3.60 -4.80
CA LEU A 53 4.41 3.63 -5.39
C LEU A 53 4.88 5.06 -5.72
N MET A 54 3.99 5.90 -6.24
CA MET A 54 4.29 7.32 -6.52
C MET A 54 4.60 8.09 -5.23
N ALA A 55 3.81 7.91 -4.17
CA ALA A 55 4.03 8.59 -2.89
C ALA A 55 5.35 8.15 -2.22
N LEU A 56 5.75 6.89 -2.42
CA LEU A 56 7.05 6.39 -1.97
C LEU A 56 8.22 6.97 -2.79
N ASP A 57 8.03 7.24 -4.08
CA ASP A 57 9.04 7.93 -4.91
C ASP A 57 9.22 9.39 -4.50
N GLU A 58 8.14 10.12 -4.23
CA GLU A 58 8.21 11.54 -3.86
C GLU A 58 8.89 11.78 -2.49
N SER A 59 8.93 10.76 -1.63
CA SER A 59 9.55 10.84 -0.30
C SER A 59 11.04 10.49 -0.30
N SER A 60 11.62 10.13 -1.46
CA SER A 60 12.99 9.60 -1.58
C SER A 60 14.02 10.60 -2.07
#